data_AF-A0A2P6Q0N4-F1
#
_entry.id   AF-A0A2P6Q0N4-F1
#
_cell.length_a   1.000
_cell.length_b   1.000
_cell.length_c   1.000
_cell.angle_alpha   90.00
_cell.angle_beta   90.00
_cell.angle_gamma   90.00
#
_symmetry.space_group_name_H-M   'P 1'
#
loop_
_entity.id
_entity.type
_entity.pdbx_description
1 polymer ?
#
loop_
_entity_poly.entity_id
_entity_poly.type
_entity_poly.pdbx_seq_one_letter_code
_entity_poly.pdbx_strand_id
1 'polypeptide(L)'
;MANSSKLLFSMFVLVLVITSSWVLMVSEARPLRIGSGLFVIDGLYIEAMKAGGGPSPGGKGHAFSSSQILGGIKNGGPSSGGKGHGFTDSQILGGIKNEGPSSSGKGHAFTTSQTLGGIKNEGGPIAGGKGHGFTDSQILGRIKNEGPSSSGKSHAFTTSQTLGGIKNGGGPSPGGKGHGFTDSQTLGGIKNGGPSSGGKGHAFTNSPTLGGIKNGGPSPGGKGHAFTSSYPTLGLGGIKDSGPSHGGSGN
;
A
#
# COMPACT_ATOMS: atom_id res chain seq x y z
N MET A 1 -3.03 -76.80 -6.73
CA MET A 1 -3.39 -75.80 -5.70
C MET A 1 -2.81 -74.40 -5.93
N ALA A 2 -2.00 -74.14 -6.98
CA ALA A 2 -1.33 -72.85 -7.18
C ALA A 2 -2.14 -71.77 -7.96
N ASN A 3 -3.31 -72.12 -8.50
CA ASN A 3 -4.08 -71.22 -9.37
C ASN A 3 -5.12 -70.40 -8.57
N SER A 4 -5.54 -70.89 -7.40
CA SER A 4 -6.57 -70.27 -6.56
C SER A 4 -6.08 -68.99 -5.89
N SER A 5 -4.80 -68.94 -5.50
CA SER A 5 -4.20 -67.75 -4.86
C SER A 5 -3.99 -66.60 -5.84
N LYS A 6 -3.67 -66.90 -7.11
CA LYS A 6 -3.55 -65.89 -8.19
C LYS A 6 -4.90 -65.27 -8.52
N LEU A 7 -5.97 -66.07 -8.51
CA LEU A 7 -7.33 -65.60 -8.74
C LEU A 7 -7.82 -64.68 -7.61
N LEU A 8 -7.55 -65.05 -6.36
CA LEU A 8 -7.90 -64.25 -5.17
C LEU A 8 -7.13 -62.92 -5.13
N PHE A 9 -5.83 -62.94 -5.44
CA PHE A 9 -5.03 -61.72 -5.50
C PHE A 9 -5.50 -60.78 -6.62
N SER A 10 -5.81 -61.33 -7.79
CA SER A 10 -6.34 -60.55 -8.92
C SER A 10 -7.70 -59.91 -8.60
N MET A 11 -8.60 -60.63 -7.93
CA MET A 11 -9.88 -60.10 -7.48
C MET A 11 -9.71 -58.99 -6.45
N PHE A 12 -8.75 -59.13 -5.52
CA PHE A 12 -8.47 -58.13 -4.49
C PHE A 12 -7.95 -56.82 -5.10
N VAL A 13 -7.02 -56.91 -6.06
CA VAL A 13 -6.51 -55.75 -6.81
C VAL A 13 -7.63 -55.08 -7.62
N LEU A 14 -8.50 -55.87 -8.25
CA LEU A 14 -9.64 -55.33 -9.00
C LEU A 14 -10.62 -54.57 -8.09
N VAL A 15 -10.93 -55.09 -6.90
CA VAL A 15 -11.79 -54.41 -5.91
C VAL A 15 -11.13 -53.12 -5.40
N LEU A 16 -9.81 -53.11 -5.23
CA LEU A 16 -9.05 -51.92 -4.82
C LEU A 16 -9.09 -50.83 -5.91
N VAL A 17 -8.92 -51.21 -7.18
CA VAL A 17 -8.99 -50.29 -8.33
C VAL A 17 -10.40 -49.74 -8.54
N ILE A 18 -11.42 -50.60 -8.37
CA ILE A 18 -12.82 -50.16 -8.44
C ILE A 18 -13.07 -49.17 -7.31
N THR A 19 -12.81 -49.51 -6.04
CA THR A 19 -13.09 -48.63 -4.89
C THR A 19 -12.28 -47.33 -4.91
N SER A 20 -11.03 -47.31 -5.40
CA SER A 20 -10.26 -46.07 -5.58
C SER A 20 -10.85 -45.14 -6.64
N SER A 21 -11.55 -45.69 -7.64
CA SER A 21 -12.21 -44.90 -8.69
C SER A 21 -13.46 -44.18 -8.18
N TRP A 22 -14.13 -44.69 -7.14
CA TRP A 22 -15.24 -43.99 -6.47
C TRP A 22 -14.76 -42.82 -5.61
N VAL A 23 -13.52 -42.86 -5.10
CA VAL A 23 -12.93 -41.76 -4.33
C VAL A 23 -12.60 -40.55 -5.21
N LEU A 24 -12.31 -40.76 -6.50
CA LEU A 24 -12.00 -39.67 -7.45
C LEU A 24 -13.24 -39.00 -8.06
N MET A 25 -14.44 -39.53 -7.84
CA MET A 25 -15.69 -38.99 -8.41
C MET A 25 -16.55 -38.18 -7.42
N VAL A 26 -16.05 -37.91 -6.20
CA VAL A 26 -16.65 -36.93 -5.26
C VAL A 26 -15.84 -35.63 -5.28
N SER A 27 -15.50 -35.16 -6.47
CA SER A 27 -14.99 -33.82 -6.69
C SER A 27 -15.78 -33.15 -7.81
N GLU A 28 -17.12 -33.21 -7.73
CA GLU A 28 -17.89 -32.05 -8.17
C GLU A 28 -17.49 -30.90 -7.26
N ALA A 29 -16.45 -30.18 -7.65
CA ALA A 29 -16.25 -28.81 -7.20
C ALA A 29 -17.49 -28.05 -7.67
N ARG A 30 -18.52 -28.05 -6.82
CA ARG A 30 -19.66 -27.16 -6.96
C ARG A 30 -19.05 -25.79 -7.18
N PRO A 31 -19.43 -25.06 -8.25
CA PRO A 31 -19.07 -23.66 -8.33
C PRO A 31 -19.58 -23.03 -7.04
N LEU A 32 -18.65 -22.58 -6.20
CA LEU A 32 -18.95 -21.94 -4.93
C LEU A 32 -19.67 -20.62 -5.27
N ARG A 33 -20.99 -20.71 -5.45
CA ARG A 33 -21.89 -19.56 -5.51
C ARG A 33 -22.03 -19.03 -4.08
N ILE A 34 -21.33 -17.95 -3.77
CA ILE A 34 -21.51 -17.24 -2.51
C ILE A 34 -21.94 -15.82 -2.81
N GLY A 35 -23.11 -15.48 -2.28
CA GLY A 35 -23.56 -14.10 -2.21
C GLY A 35 -22.74 -13.35 -1.16
N SER A 36 -22.16 -12.22 -1.57
CA SER A 36 -21.86 -11.02 -0.78
C SER A 36 -21.46 -11.18 0.70
N GLY A 37 -20.66 -12.19 1.04
CA GLY A 37 -20.28 -12.53 2.40
C GLY A 37 -18.79 -12.87 2.47
N LEU A 38 -18.06 -12.05 3.20
CA LEU A 38 -16.62 -12.12 3.48
C LEU A 38 -16.12 -13.55 3.76
N PHE A 39 -15.36 -14.13 2.82
CA PHE A 39 -14.61 -15.38 3.05
C PHE A 39 -13.38 -15.11 3.92
N VAL A 40 -13.40 -15.61 5.16
CA VAL A 40 -12.24 -15.65 6.06
C VAL A 40 -11.93 -17.10 6.41
N ILE A 41 -10.72 -17.57 6.11
CA ILE A 41 -10.16 -18.82 6.66
C ILE A 41 -8.89 -18.41 7.41
N ASP A 42 -8.89 -18.39 8.74
CA ASP A 42 -7.71 -18.15 9.59
C ASP A 42 -6.67 -17.14 9.03
N GLY A 43 -7.11 -15.89 8.81
CA GLY A 43 -6.24 -14.83 8.30
C GLY A 43 -6.11 -14.73 6.78
N LEU A 44 -6.72 -15.66 6.02
CA LEU A 44 -6.91 -15.56 4.57
C LEU A 44 -8.21 -14.81 4.25
N TYR A 45 -8.09 -13.62 3.68
CA TYR A 45 -9.18 -12.77 3.20
C TYR A 45 -9.20 -12.81 1.67
N ILE A 46 -10.21 -13.47 1.09
CA ILE A 46 -10.27 -13.67 -0.37
C ILE A 46 -10.81 -12.41 -1.09
N GLU A 47 -11.76 -11.72 -0.47
CA GLU A 47 -12.36 -10.50 -1.05
C GLU A 47 -11.61 -9.23 -0.67
N ALA A 48 -11.95 -8.14 -1.38
CA ALA A 48 -11.43 -6.83 -1.03
C ALA A 48 -11.96 -6.38 0.35
N MET A 49 -11.05 -6.04 1.26
CA MET A 49 -11.41 -5.47 2.55
C MET A 49 -11.95 -4.06 2.35
N LYS A 50 -13.25 -3.86 2.60
CA LYS A 50 -13.91 -2.57 2.45
C LYS A 50 -14.56 -2.15 3.77
N ALA A 51 -13.87 -1.29 4.52
CA ALA A 51 -14.51 -0.55 5.59
C ALA A 51 -15.23 0.64 4.95
N GLY A 52 -16.57 0.65 4.94
CA GLY A 52 -17.39 1.69 4.30
C GLY A 52 -17.12 3.12 4.77
N GLY A 53 -16.36 3.29 5.86
CA GLY A 53 -15.75 4.54 6.32
C GLY A 53 -14.52 4.26 7.18
N GLY A 54 -13.72 5.29 7.45
CA GLY A 54 -12.63 5.18 8.42
C GLY A 54 -13.15 5.25 9.87
N PRO A 55 -12.29 5.00 10.86
CA PRO A 55 -12.67 5.07 12.28
C PRO A 55 -13.37 6.39 12.64
N SER A 56 -14.43 6.30 13.45
CA SER A 56 -15.20 7.44 13.98
C SER A 56 -14.32 8.41 14.80
N PRO A 57 -14.80 9.63 15.13
CA PRO A 57 -14.02 10.58 15.93
C PRO A 57 -13.48 9.97 17.22
N GLY A 58 -12.18 10.12 17.48
CA GLY A 58 -11.46 9.51 18.61
C GLY A 58 -11.33 7.98 18.58
N GLY A 59 -11.94 7.30 17.58
CA GLY A 59 -11.96 5.85 17.45
C GLY A 59 -10.65 5.27 16.93
N LYS A 60 -10.45 3.96 17.15
CA LYS A 60 -9.30 3.20 16.66
C LYS A 60 -9.75 2.11 15.71
N GLY A 61 -9.11 2.02 14.56
CA GLY A 61 -9.34 0.95 13.58
C GLY A 61 -8.77 -0.39 14.06
N HIS A 62 -9.23 -1.45 13.40
CA HIS A 62 -8.76 -2.83 13.60
C HIS A 62 -7.26 -3.00 13.35
N ALA A 63 -6.67 -3.99 14.02
CA ALA A 63 -5.33 -4.48 13.77
C ALA A 63 -5.40 -5.86 13.12
N PHE A 64 -4.65 -6.05 12.05
CA PHE A 64 -4.51 -7.30 11.31
C PHE A 64 -3.06 -7.73 11.41
N SER A 65 -2.82 -8.95 11.87
CA SER A 65 -1.49 -9.53 12.01
C SER A 65 -1.42 -10.82 11.22
N SER A 66 -0.28 -11.09 10.59
CA SER A 66 -0.02 -12.34 9.86
C SER A 66 -1.13 -12.70 8.86
N SER A 67 -1.69 -11.70 8.19
CA SER A 67 -2.87 -11.85 7.34
C SER A 67 -2.49 -11.95 5.86
N GLN A 68 -3.18 -12.82 5.12
CA GLN A 68 -3.10 -12.91 3.66
C GLN A 68 -4.37 -12.34 3.05
N ILE A 69 -4.26 -11.20 2.39
CA ILE A 69 -5.38 -10.48 1.79
C ILE A 69 -5.24 -10.60 0.28
N LEU A 70 -5.98 -11.54 -0.31
CA LEU A 70 -5.96 -11.82 -1.74
C LEU A 70 -6.64 -10.69 -2.52
N GLY A 71 -7.67 -10.08 -1.92
CA GLY A 71 -8.30 -8.88 -2.44
C GLY A 71 -7.47 -7.60 -2.25
N GLY A 72 -8.05 -6.47 -2.66
CA GLY A 72 -7.50 -5.15 -2.35
C GLY A 72 -7.96 -4.63 -0.99
N ILE A 73 -7.35 -3.55 -0.51
CA ILE A 73 -7.83 -2.82 0.67
C ILE A 73 -8.47 -1.52 0.19
N LYS A 74 -9.67 -1.20 0.68
CA LYS A 74 -10.32 0.08 0.45
C LYS A 74 -10.86 0.64 1.76
N ASN A 75 -10.13 1.61 2.32
CA ASN A 75 -10.48 2.22 3.60
C ASN A 75 -10.76 3.71 3.47
N GLY A 76 -11.84 4.17 4.13
CA GLY A 76 -12.01 5.58 4.42
C GLY A 76 -10.97 6.07 5.42
N GLY A 77 -10.69 7.37 5.38
CA GLY A 77 -9.77 8.02 6.30
C GLY A 77 -10.38 8.13 7.69
N PRO A 78 -9.59 7.99 8.77
CA PRO A 78 -10.10 8.20 10.11
C PRO A 78 -10.63 9.63 10.28
N SER A 79 -11.75 9.73 10.99
CA SER A 79 -12.39 10.98 11.38
C SER A 79 -11.57 11.73 12.44
N SER A 80 -12.09 12.87 12.92
CA SER A 80 -11.34 13.77 13.81
C SER A 80 -10.73 13.07 15.02
N GLY A 81 -9.41 13.17 15.18
CA GLY A 81 -8.67 12.50 16.26
C GLY A 81 -8.64 10.96 16.22
N GLY A 82 -9.23 10.33 15.21
CA GLY A 82 -9.26 8.88 15.05
C GLY A 82 -7.92 8.31 14.56
N LYS A 83 -7.71 7.01 14.78
CA LYS A 83 -6.53 6.27 14.30
C LYS A 83 -6.97 5.14 13.38
N GLY A 84 -6.40 5.10 12.17
CA GLY A 84 -6.70 4.11 11.15
C GLY A 84 -6.31 2.69 11.54
N HIS A 85 -6.70 1.74 10.68
CA HIS A 85 -6.30 0.34 10.74
C HIS A 85 -4.78 0.13 10.75
N GLY A 86 -4.34 -0.93 11.42
CA GLY A 86 -2.95 -1.42 11.41
C GLY A 86 -2.85 -2.77 10.72
N PHE A 87 -1.83 -2.95 9.90
CA PHE A 87 -1.51 -4.21 9.23
C PHE A 87 -0.05 -4.54 9.56
N THR A 88 0.18 -5.68 10.17
CA THR A 88 1.51 -6.16 10.56
C THR A 88 1.74 -7.52 9.94
N ASP A 89 2.94 -7.76 9.40
CA ASP A 89 3.34 -9.04 8.80
C ASP A 89 2.30 -9.54 7.77
N SER A 90 1.71 -8.63 7.00
CA SER A 90 0.58 -8.92 6.12
C SER A 90 0.99 -8.97 4.65
N GLN A 91 0.44 -9.93 3.91
CA GLN A 91 0.60 -10.04 2.46
C GLN A 91 -0.68 -9.59 1.78
N ILE A 92 -0.60 -8.57 0.92
CA ILE A 92 -1.75 -7.96 0.25
C ILE A 92 -1.54 -8.10 -1.26
N LEU A 93 -2.29 -8.98 -1.90
CA LEU A 93 -2.12 -9.24 -3.32
C LEU A 93 -2.77 -8.14 -4.17
N GLY A 94 -3.92 -7.63 -3.73
CA GLY A 94 -4.60 -6.53 -4.40
C GLY A 94 -3.96 -5.15 -4.17
N GLY A 95 -4.55 -4.13 -4.78
CA GLY A 95 -4.16 -2.74 -4.54
C GLY A 95 -4.72 -2.20 -3.22
N ILE A 96 -4.04 -1.21 -2.66
CA ILE A 96 -4.49 -0.47 -1.47
C ILE A 96 -5.02 0.89 -1.92
N LYS A 97 -6.25 1.21 -1.53
CA LYS A 97 -6.84 2.54 -1.70
C LYS A 97 -7.29 3.08 -0.36
N ASN A 98 -6.65 4.14 0.10
CA ASN A 98 -7.01 4.78 1.36
C ASN A 98 -7.44 6.23 1.11
N GLU A 99 -8.36 6.71 1.93
CA GLU A 99 -8.63 8.14 2.05
C GLU A 99 -7.79 8.76 3.18
N GLY A 100 -7.34 10.01 2.99
CA GLY A 100 -6.60 10.74 4.01
C GLY A 100 -7.42 11.00 5.28
N PRO A 101 -6.77 11.07 6.45
CA PRO A 101 -7.44 11.39 7.70
C PRO A 101 -7.95 12.83 7.75
N SER A 102 -9.06 13.00 8.45
CA SER A 102 -9.60 14.31 8.85
C SER A 102 -8.77 14.96 9.97
N SER A 103 -9.22 16.11 10.48
CA SER A 103 -8.52 16.93 11.48
C SER A 103 -7.93 16.11 12.63
N SER A 104 -6.62 16.27 12.88
CA SER A 104 -5.89 15.55 13.93
C SER A 104 -5.92 14.01 13.87
N GLY A 105 -6.50 13.42 12.83
CA GLY A 105 -6.56 11.97 12.64
C GLY A 105 -5.21 11.39 12.21
N LYS A 106 -4.99 10.10 12.50
CA LYS A 106 -3.80 9.35 12.07
C LYS A 106 -4.24 8.27 11.09
N GLY A 107 -3.72 8.30 9.87
CA GLY A 107 -4.03 7.31 8.84
C GLY A 107 -3.61 5.89 9.21
N HIS A 108 -3.92 4.96 8.32
CA HIS A 108 -3.52 3.55 8.42
C HIS A 108 -2.00 3.33 8.53
N ALA A 109 -1.62 2.24 9.19
CA ALA A 109 -0.24 1.83 9.34
C ALA A 109 -0.04 0.43 8.74
N PHE A 110 1.04 0.28 7.97
CA PHE A 110 1.48 -0.99 7.40
C PHE A 110 2.92 -1.23 7.86
N THR A 111 3.15 -2.33 8.55
CA THR A 111 4.44 -2.68 9.14
C THR A 111 4.82 -4.06 8.64
N THR A 112 6.06 -4.21 8.15
CA THR A 112 6.57 -5.50 7.63
C THR A 112 5.62 -6.14 6.61
N SER A 113 4.95 -5.30 5.81
CA SER A 113 3.86 -5.73 4.93
C SER A 113 4.32 -5.77 3.48
N GLN A 114 3.79 -6.72 2.72
CA GLN A 114 4.05 -6.85 1.29
C GLN A 114 2.78 -6.55 0.50
N THR A 115 2.88 -5.72 -0.52
CA THR A 115 1.76 -5.39 -1.41
C THR A 115 2.16 -5.61 -2.86
N LEU A 116 1.44 -6.50 -3.56
CA LEU A 116 1.69 -6.74 -4.98
C LEU A 116 1.04 -5.66 -5.85
N GLY A 117 -0.15 -5.20 -5.46
CA GLY A 117 -0.85 -4.11 -6.12
C GLY A 117 -0.22 -2.74 -5.90
N GLY A 118 -0.81 -1.74 -6.58
CA GLY A 118 -0.46 -0.34 -6.36
C GLY A 118 -1.12 0.24 -5.11
N ILE A 119 -0.55 1.33 -4.60
CA ILE A 119 -1.11 2.11 -3.50
C ILE A 119 -1.67 3.40 -4.05
N LYS A 120 -2.90 3.75 -3.66
CA LYS A 120 -3.55 5.01 -3.99
C LYS A 120 -4.10 5.65 -2.72
N ASN A 121 -3.40 6.66 -2.22
CA ASN A 121 -3.86 7.46 -1.10
C ASN A 121 -4.55 8.71 -1.66
N GLU A 122 -5.88 8.71 -1.63
CA GLU A 122 -6.73 9.78 -2.13
C GLU A 122 -7.09 10.74 -1.00
N GLY A 123 -7.13 12.05 -1.29
CA GLY A 123 -7.36 13.06 -0.25
C GLY A 123 -6.16 13.15 0.69
N GLY A 124 -5.47 14.28 0.69
CA GLY A 124 -4.40 14.50 1.66
C GLY A 124 -4.94 14.58 3.10
N PRO A 125 -4.09 14.33 4.10
CA PRO A 125 -4.40 14.64 5.51
C PRO A 125 -4.82 16.10 5.69
N ILE A 126 -5.83 16.35 6.51
CA ILE A 126 -6.41 17.67 6.76
C ILE A 126 -6.10 18.14 8.19
N ALA A 127 -5.85 19.44 8.40
CA ALA A 127 -5.88 20.13 9.70
C ALA A 127 -5.16 19.37 10.83
N GLY A 128 -3.82 19.29 10.74
CA GLY A 128 -2.99 18.58 11.72
C GLY A 128 -3.06 17.05 11.65
N GLY A 129 -3.85 16.48 10.74
CA GLY A 129 -3.88 15.05 10.47
C GLY A 129 -2.52 14.52 9.97
N LYS A 130 -2.22 13.27 10.27
CA LYS A 130 -1.02 12.55 9.81
C LYS A 130 -1.42 11.43 8.87
N GLY A 131 -0.95 11.45 7.63
CA GLY A 131 -1.24 10.43 6.62
C GLY A 131 -0.76 9.03 6.99
N HIS A 132 -1.05 8.10 6.08
CA HIS A 132 -0.66 6.69 6.21
C HIS A 132 0.85 6.48 6.35
N GLY A 133 1.23 5.46 7.11
CA GLY A 133 2.61 5.04 7.32
C GLY A 133 2.87 3.65 6.77
N PHE A 134 4.01 3.50 6.10
CA PHE A 134 4.56 2.22 5.62
C PHE A 134 5.95 2.07 6.22
N THR A 135 6.15 1.00 6.98
CA THR A 135 7.41 0.71 7.67
C THR A 135 7.84 -0.69 7.28
N ASP A 136 9.11 -0.88 6.93
CA ASP A 136 9.69 -2.18 6.55
C ASP A 136 8.86 -2.91 5.47
N SER A 137 8.23 -2.14 4.58
CA SER A 137 7.21 -2.66 3.66
C SER A 137 7.74 -2.76 2.23
N GLN A 138 7.26 -3.76 1.49
CA GLN A 138 7.60 -3.97 0.08
C GLN A 138 6.38 -3.75 -0.79
N ILE A 139 6.51 -2.89 -1.81
CA ILE A 139 5.40 -2.44 -2.64
C ILE A 139 5.79 -2.64 -4.11
N LEU A 140 5.16 -3.60 -4.77
CA LEU A 140 5.49 -3.90 -6.16
C LEU A 140 4.84 -2.92 -7.14
N GLY A 141 3.58 -2.54 -6.88
CA GLY A 141 2.84 -1.63 -7.73
C GLY A 141 3.28 -0.16 -7.62
N ARG A 142 2.68 0.68 -8.46
CA ARG A 142 2.88 2.14 -8.39
C ARG A 142 2.24 2.72 -7.14
N ILE A 143 2.87 3.76 -6.61
CA ILE A 143 2.32 4.56 -5.50
C ILE A 143 1.80 5.87 -6.05
N LYS A 144 0.57 6.21 -5.73
CA LYS A 144 -0.02 7.52 -5.97
C LYS A 144 -0.50 8.10 -4.65
N ASN A 145 0.02 9.27 -4.31
CA ASN A 145 -0.37 10.00 -3.13
C ASN A 145 -0.92 11.38 -3.51
N GLU A 146 -1.79 11.94 -2.68
CA GLU A 146 -2.17 13.35 -2.76
C GLU A 146 -1.54 14.13 -1.58
N GLY A 147 -1.09 15.35 -1.85
CA GLY A 147 -0.50 16.24 -0.84
C GLY A 147 -1.50 16.65 0.26
N PRO A 148 -1.03 16.92 1.50
CA PRO A 148 -1.89 17.29 2.61
C PRO A 148 -2.45 18.71 2.45
N SER A 149 -3.60 18.95 3.08
CA SER A 149 -4.17 20.28 3.26
C SER A 149 -3.86 20.83 4.65
N SER A 150 -3.87 22.16 4.78
CA SER A 150 -3.94 22.93 6.04
C SER A 150 -3.21 22.30 7.23
N SER A 151 -1.91 22.54 7.40
CA SER A 151 -1.07 22.00 8.52
C SER A 151 -0.95 20.47 8.65
N GLY A 152 -1.54 19.68 7.74
CA GLY A 152 -1.40 18.23 7.71
C GLY A 152 0.02 17.74 7.39
N LYS A 153 0.37 16.57 7.94
CA LYS A 153 1.60 15.83 7.60
C LYS A 153 1.24 14.69 6.68
N SER A 154 1.83 14.63 5.49
CA SER A 154 1.48 13.61 4.51
C SER A 154 1.94 12.19 4.89
N HIS A 155 1.81 11.27 3.92
CA HIS A 155 2.22 9.88 4.04
C HIS A 155 3.73 9.72 4.27
N ALA A 156 4.10 8.68 5.00
CA ALA A 156 5.48 8.36 5.34
C ALA A 156 5.83 6.93 4.93
N PHE A 157 7.01 6.77 4.35
CA PHE A 157 7.63 5.50 4.00
C PHE A 157 8.98 5.42 4.70
N THR A 158 9.17 4.39 5.52
CA THR A 158 10.38 4.16 6.31
C THR A 158 10.89 2.77 6.01
N THR A 159 12.18 2.65 5.66
CA THR A 159 12.82 1.36 5.35
C THR A 159 12.04 0.54 4.32
N SER A 160 11.37 1.22 3.39
CA SER A 160 10.41 0.59 2.47
C SER A 160 10.99 0.50 1.07
N GLN A 161 10.61 -0.54 0.34
CA GLN A 161 11.06 -0.77 -1.03
C GLN A 161 9.87 -0.70 -1.98
N THR A 162 10.02 0.05 -3.07
CA THR A 162 8.99 0.15 -4.12
C THR A 162 9.57 -0.18 -5.48
N LEU A 163 8.99 -1.14 -6.19
CA LEU A 163 9.40 -1.45 -7.57
C LEU A 163 8.75 -0.49 -8.56
N GLY A 164 7.50 -0.09 -8.31
CA GLY A 164 6.78 0.87 -9.13
C GLY A 164 7.29 2.31 -9.01
N GLY A 165 6.82 3.17 -9.92
CA GLY A 165 7.01 4.61 -9.81
C GLY A 165 6.14 5.24 -8.73
N ILE A 166 6.59 6.38 -8.20
CA ILE A 166 5.89 7.15 -7.18
C ILE A 166 5.38 8.44 -7.81
N LYS A 167 4.08 8.72 -7.65
CA LYS A 167 3.45 9.98 -8.04
C LYS A 167 2.82 10.64 -6.84
N ASN A 168 3.48 11.66 -6.33
CA ASN A 168 2.99 12.55 -5.30
C ASN A 168 2.29 13.73 -5.98
N GLY A 169 0.99 13.56 -6.23
CA GLY A 169 0.11 14.56 -6.84
C GLY A 169 -0.26 15.65 -5.84
N GLY A 170 -0.35 16.90 -6.32
CA GLY A 170 -0.61 18.05 -5.46
C GLY A 170 0.54 18.31 -4.49
N GLY A 171 1.19 19.47 -4.60
CA GLY A 171 2.08 19.85 -3.51
C GLY A 171 1.28 20.13 -2.23
N PRO A 172 1.93 20.05 -1.06
CA PRO A 172 1.29 20.43 0.20
C PRO A 172 0.74 21.86 0.16
N SER A 173 -0.47 22.04 0.67
CA SER A 173 -1.12 23.33 0.85
C SER A 173 -0.50 24.12 2.02
N PRO A 174 -0.89 25.39 2.29
CA PRO A 174 -0.30 26.20 3.34
C PRO A 174 -0.23 25.50 4.71
N GLY A 175 0.95 25.58 5.35
CA GLY A 175 1.27 24.90 6.61
C GLY A 175 1.50 23.40 6.50
N GLY A 176 1.13 22.76 5.38
CA GLY A 176 1.28 21.33 5.17
C GLY A 176 2.72 20.90 4.91
N LYS A 177 3.05 19.65 5.28
CA LYS A 177 4.34 19.02 4.98
C LYS A 177 4.15 17.83 4.06
N GLY A 178 4.86 17.83 2.92
CA GLY A 178 4.79 16.79 1.92
C GLY A 178 5.20 15.40 2.41
N HIS A 179 5.10 14.41 1.53
CA HIS A 179 5.50 13.03 1.82
C HIS A 179 6.95 12.92 2.30
N GLY A 180 7.17 11.96 3.21
CA GLY A 180 8.48 11.62 3.72
C GLY A 180 8.90 10.22 3.29
N PHE A 181 10.13 10.10 2.82
CA PHE A 181 10.80 8.84 2.51
C PHE A 181 12.08 8.79 3.32
N THR A 182 12.24 7.76 4.13
CA THR A 182 13.42 7.56 4.98
C THR A 182 13.94 6.15 4.75
N ASP A 183 15.23 6.01 4.47
CA ASP A 183 15.91 4.73 4.24
C ASP A 183 15.17 3.84 3.22
N SER A 184 14.52 4.46 2.21
CA SER A 184 13.58 3.78 1.32
C SER A 184 14.07 3.75 -0.12
N GLN A 185 13.90 2.62 -0.81
CA GLN A 185 14.41 2.45 -2.17
C GLN A 185 13.26 2.43 -3.18
N THR A 186 13.41 3.13 -4.31
CA THR A 186 12.40 3.14 -5.38
C THR A 186 13.01 2.81 -6.73
N LEU A 187 12.65 1.70 -7.36
CA LEU A 187 13.17 1.38 -8.70
C LEU A 187 12.53 2.25 -9.79
N GLY A 188 11.23 2.54 -9.69
CA GLY A 188 10.55 3.43 -10.62
C GLY A 188 10.93 4.90 -10.46
N GLY A 189 10.52 5.74 -11.43
CA GLY A 189 10.70 7.18 -11.33
C GLY A 189 9.78 7.83 -10.28
N ILE A 190 10.21 8.98 -9.75
CA ILE A 190 9.49 9.75 -8.74
C ILE A 190 8.99 11.06 -9.39
N LYS A 191 7.69 11.34 -9.27
CA LYS A 191 7.09 12.62 -9.69
C LYS A 191 6.44 13.30 -8.50
N ASN A 192 6.83 14.55 -8.27
CA ASN A 192 6.51 15.35 -7.11
C ASN A 192 5.84 16.65 -7.52
N GLY A 193 4.70 16.97 -6.92
CA GLY A 193 4.05 18.26 -7.06
C GLY A 193 4.76 19.34 -6.23
N GLY A 194 4.92 20.54 -6.80
CA GLY A 194 5.50 21.67 -6.09
C GLY A 194 4.57 22.22 -4.99
N PRO A 195 5.08 22.55 -3.80
CA PRO A 195 4.28 22.99 -2.67
C PRO A 195 3.63 24.36 -2.90
N SER A 196 2.46 24.56 -2.31
CA SER A 196 1.77 25.87 -2.32
C SER A 196 2.42 26.85 -1.35
N SER A 197 1.96 28.10 -1.36
CA SER A 197 2.43 29.14 -0.42
C SER A 197 2.37 28.68 1.03
N GLY A 198 3.46 28.82 1.79
CA GLY A 198 3.56 28.37 3.17
C GLY A 198 3.61 26.84 3.36
N GLY A 199 3.57 26.05 2.29
CA GLY A 199 3.77 24.60 2.31
C GLY A 199 5.24 24.21 2.23
N LYS A 200 5.59 23.04 2.79
CA LYS A 200 6.93 22.46 2.66
C LYS A 200 6.88 21.21 1.78
N GLY A 201 7.71 21.17 0.75
CA GLY A 201 7.81 20.07 -0.20
C GLY A 201 8.12 18.72 0.42
N HIS A 202 8.25 17.72 -0.45
CA HIS A 202 8.56 16.34 -0.04
C HIS A 202 9.99 16.20 0.47
N ALA A 203 10.21 15.25 1.37
CA ALA A 203 11.50 14.97 1.98
C ALA A 203 11.95 13.54 1.67
N PHE A 204 13.19 13.39 1.25
CA PHE A 204 13.85 12.13 0.97
C PHE A 204 15.15 12.07 1.78
N THR A 205 15.28 11.08 2.66
CA THR A 205 16.47 10.85 3.48
C THR A 205 16.97 9.44 3.22
N ASN A 206 18.23 9.27 2.83
CA ASN A 206 18.82 7.97 2.48
C ASN A 206 17.92 7.13 1.55
N SER A 207 17.23 7.79 0.63
CA SER A 207 16.16 7.18 -0.16
C SER A 207 16.51 7.19 -1.64
N PRO A 208 17.39 6.29 -2.10
CA PRO A 208 17.83 6.26 -3.48
C PRO A 208 16.71 5.80 -4.41
N THR A 209 16.80 6.25 -5.66
CA THR A 209 15.90 5.80 -6.72
C THR A 209 16.67 5.35 -7.96
N LEU A 210 16.17 4.38 -8.71
CA LEU A 210 16.78 3.99 -9.98
C LEU A 210 16.24 4.83 -11.15
N GLY A 211 14.95 5.18 -11.09
CA GLY A 211 14.32 6.04 -12.07
C GLY A 211 14.66 7.53 -11.87
N GLY A 212 14.19 8.35 -12.82
CA GLY A 212 14.36 9.80 -12.73
C GLY A 212 13.44 10.45 -11.71
N ILE A 213 13.87 11.59 -11.18
CA ILE A 213 13.08 12.43 -10.26
C ILE A 213 12.59 13.64 -11.03
N LYS A 214 11.28 13.92 -10.97
CA LYS A 214 10.67 15.13 -11.53
C LYS A 214 9.95 15.92 -10.45
N ASN A 215 10.45 17.09 -10.12
CA ASN A 215 9.87 17.97 -9.11
C ASN A 215 9.21 19.20 -9.73
N GLY A 216 7.99 19.49 -9.27
CA GLY A 216 7.35 20.78 -9.49
C GLY A 216 7.97 21.86 -8.59
N GLY A 217 7.98 23.10 -9.06
CA GLY A 217 8.56 24.23 -8.34
C GLY A 217 7.60 24.75 -7.27
N PRO A 218 8.10 25.30 -6.17
CA PRO A 218 7.25 25.89 -5.14
C PRO A 218 6.54 27.17 -5.63
N SER A 219 5.29 27.32 -5.18
CA SER A 219 4.54 28.57 -5.24
C SER A 219 5.18 29.66 -4.34
N PRO A 220 4.80 30.94 -4.47
CA PRO A 220 5.39 32.03 -3.67
C PRO A 220 5.25 31.77 -2.17
N GLY A 221 6.33 31.87 -1.40
CA GLY A 221 6.33 31.54 0.04
C GLY A 221 6.33 30.04 0.37
N GLY A 222 6.35 29.16 -0.64
CA GLY A 222 6.57 27.73 -0.46
C GLY A 222 8.06 27.38 -0.35
N LYS A 223 8.36 26.29 0.37
CA LYS A 223 9.72 25.71 0.46
C LYS A 223 9.80 24.46 -0.39
N GLY A 224 10.82 24.37 -1.24
CA GLY A 224 11.07 23.23 -2.11
C GLY A 224 11.17 21.86 -1.43
N HIS A 225 11.49 20.87 -2.25
CA HIS A 225 11.79 19.50 -1.86
C HIS A 225 13.16 19.41 -1.19
N ALA A 226 13.30 18.47 -0.25
CA ALA A 226 14.55 18.24 0.47
C ALA A 226 15.07 16.84 0.17
N PHE A 227 16.35 16.74 -0.19
CA PHE A 227 17.07 15.50 -0.47
C PHE A 227 18.32 15.43 0.41
N THR A 228 18.37 14.43 1.30
CA THR A 228 19.52 14.15 2.16
C THR A 228 20.03 12.76 1.79
N SER A 229 21.25 12.66 1.27
CA SER A 229 21.83 11.37 0.84
C SER A 229 20.86 10.55 -0.06
N SER A 230 20.10 11.25 -0.89
CA SER A 230 19.01 10.67 -1.69
C SER A 230 19.16 11.17 -3.11
N TYR A 231 19.73 10.32 -3.97
CA TYR A 231 19.98 10.64 -5.37
C TYR A 231 19.64 9.43 -6.24
N PRO A 232 19.35 9.64 -7.54
CA PRO A 232 19.22 8.54 -8.46
C PRO A 232 20.52 7.75 -8.51
N THR A 233 20.52 6.48 -8.07
CA THR A 233 21.75 5.73 -7.76
C THR A 233 22.49 5.20 -8.97
N LEU A 234 21.91 5.23 -10.17
CA LEU A 234 22.55 4.67 -11.37
C LEU A 234 22.49 5.58 -12.61
N GLY A 235 22.15 6.86 -12.49
CA GLY A 235 22.20 7.79 -13.64
C GLY A 235 21.22 7.48 -14.79
N LEU A 236 20.38 6.44 -14.68
CA LEU A 236 19.37 6.10 -15.71
C LEU A 236 18.26 7.16 -15.82
N GLY A 237 18.03 7.92 -14.75
CA GLY A 237 17.11 9.05 -14.77
C GLY A 237 17.69 10.22 -13.97
N GLY A 238 17.92 11.34 -14.66
CA GLY A 238 18.34 12.57 -13.99
C GLY A 238 17.24 13.18 -13.10
N ILE A 239 17.61 14.22 -12.37
CA ILE A 239 16.68 15.07 -11.61
C ILE A 239 16.23 16.22 -12.52
N LYS A 240 14.92 16.44 -12.61
CA LYS A 240 14.30 17.54 -13.36
C LYS A 240 13.46 18.39 -12.41
N ASP A 241 13.93 19.58 -12.11
CA ASP A 241 13.25 20.54 -11.26
C ASP A 241 12.70 21.67 -12.12
N SER A 242 11.40 21.93 -12.03
CA SER A 242 10.89 23.21 -12.53
C SER A 242 11.22 24.30 -11.51
N GLY A 243 11.71 25.45 -12.00
CA GLY A 243 12.09 26.56 -11.14
C GLY A 243 10.95 27.06 -10.23
N PRO A 244 11.29 27.70 -9.09
CA PRO A 244 10.29 28.32 -8.22
C PRO A 244 9.55 29.44 -8.96
N SER A 245 8.29 29.65 -8.59
CA SER A 245 7.58 30.88 -8.95
C SER A 245 8.11 32.09 -8.16
N HIS A 246 7.79 33.32 -8.58
CA HIS A 246 8.26 34.55 -7.93
C HIS A 246 8.03 34.53 -6.41
N GLY A 247 9.08 34.57 -5.61
CA GLY A 247 9.01 34.52 -4.14
C GLY A 247 8.96 33.11 -3.52
N GLY A 248 9.06 32.05 -4.31
CA GLY A 248 9.28 30.67 -3.84
C GLY A 248 10.76 30.37 -3.60
N SER A 249 11.07 29.52 -2.63
CA SER A 249 12.46 29.09 -2.34
C SER A 249 12.71 27.69 -2.90
N GLY A 250 13.67 27.58 -3.83
CA GLY A 250 14.05 26.33 -4.53
C GLY A 250 14.58 25.22 -3.61
N ASN A 251 14.95 24.08 -4.23
CA ASN A 251 15.54 22.92 -3.55
C ASN A 251 16.97 23.18 -3.10
#